data_AF-A0A2P5LFZ2-F1
#
_entry.id   AF-A0A2P5LFZ2-F1
#
_cell.length_a   1.000
_cell.length_b   1.000
_cell.length_c   1.000
_cell.angle_alpha   90.00
_cell.angle_beta   90.00
_cell.angle_gamma   90.00
#
_symmetry.space_group_name_H-M   'P 1'
#
loop_
_entity.id
_entity.type
_entity.pdbx_description
1 polymer ?
#
loop_
_entity_poly.entity_id
_entity_poly.type
_entity_poly.pdbx_seq_one_letter_code
_entity_poly.pdbx_strand_id
1 'polypeptide(L)'
;NLIANNGVLAGQSVEHFHFHIIPRKEGDCPEPKYWLSEHLFKKLREITMTELVENAKLLRQKMADFSSNMSSTFSDDLWLNIAPSCVIEHGVVFGNTNYKKSDKSIFVGNNAIIRSGTVIYYNTKAGCNFDCGHNVLIREGSRIGNNVYVYSGTQINRDVIIGDNCIVSGYLGNGSVVESNVKMFGDLIHKYENQYSSQHEPAPVIKSGAFVGWGAKVIGGVVIGENATIGAGAVVVSDVLPETTVVGVPARPMKRLGK
;
A
#
# COMPACT_ATOMS: atom_id res chain seq x y z
N ASN A 1 -10.40 37.98 -7.30
CA ASN A 1 -11.60 38.64 -7.87
C ASN A 1 -12.34 37.67 -8.77
N LEU A 2 -13.37 36.99 -8.26
CA LEU A 2 -14.71 36.82 -8.87
C LEU A 2 -15.55 35.93 -7.91
N ILE A 3 -16.42 36.57 -7.13
CA ILE A 3 -17.91 36.49 -7.19
C ILE A 3 -18.49 35.32 -6.39
N ALA A 4 -19.00 35.67 -5.21
CA ALA A 4 -20.05 34.97 -4.50
C ALA A 4 -21.39 35.17 -5.23
N ASN A 5 -22.22 34.13 -5.30
CA ASN A 5 -23.67 34.30 -5.49
C ASN A 5 -24.43 33.22 -4.74
N ASN A 6 -25.34 33.71 -3.90
CA ASN A 6 -26.30 32.96 -3.11
C ASN A 6 -27.34 32.25 -3.98
N GLY A 7 -27.81 31.09 -3.50
CA GLY A 7 -29.03 30.44 -3.96
C GLY A 7 -29.47 29.38 -2.96
N VAL A 8 -30.38 29.75 -2.06
CA VAL A 8 -31.06 28.82 -1.13
C VAL A 8 -32.31 28.28 -1.83
N LEU A 9 -32.41 26.96 -2.03
CA LEU A 9 -33.70 26.25 -2.13
C LEU A 9 -33.58 24.81 -1.61
N ALA A 10 -34.29 24.58 -0.50
CA ALA A 10 -34.98 23.36 -0.06
C ALA A 10 -34.26 21.98 -0.12
N GLY A 11 -33.80 21.54 1.06
CA GLY A 11 -34.25 20.26 1.62
C GLY A 11 -33.69 18.97 1.02
N GLN A 12 -32.39 18.74 1.14
CA GLN A 12 -31.74 17.46 1.51
C GLN A 12 -30.23 17.74 1.66
N SER A 13 -29.70 17.61 2.87
CA SER A 13 -28.32 18.02 3.21
C SER A 13 -27.30 17.05 2.64
N VAL A 14 -26.71 17.40 1.49
CA VAL A 14 -25.44 16.82 1.04
C VAL A 14 -24.33 17.73 1.56
N GLU A 15 -23.66 17.33 2.64
CA GLU A 15 -22.50 18.03 3.18
C GLU A 15 -21.32 17.92 2.20
N HIS A 16 -21.15 18.95 1.35
CA HIS A 16 -19.93 19.16 0.59
C HIS A 16 -18.96 19.97 1.45
N PHE A 17 -17.97 19.30 2.05
CA PHE A 17 -16.87 19.97 2.74
C PHE A 17 -15.89 20.57 1.71
N HIS A 18 -15.89 21.90 1.60
CA HIS A 18 -14.83 22.67 0.94
C HIS A 18 -13.66 22.86 1.91
N PHE A 19 -12.45 22.42 1.54
CA PHE A 19 -11.24 22.71 2.31
C PHE A 19 -10.45 23.86 1.68
N HIS A 20 -10.12 24.86 2.52
CA HIS A 20 -9.17 25.92 2.22
C HIS A 20 -7.76 25.48 2.65
N ILE A 21 -6.80 25.50 1.72
CA ILE A 21 -5.39 25.18 1.99
C ILE A 21 -4.65 26.48 2.34
N ILE A 22 -3.97 26.51 3.50
CA ILE A 22 -3.06 27.60 3.92
C ILE A 22 -1.62 27.11 3.74
N PRO A 23 -0.74 27.80 2.99
CA PRO A 23 0.63 27.34 2.78
C PRO A 23 1.56 27.79 3.91
N ARG A 24 2.56 26.99 4.28
CA ARG A 24 3.70 27.48 5.08
C ARG A 24 5.05 26.80 4.80
N LYS A 25 6.11 27.53 5.18
CA LYS A 25 7.48 27.64 4.64
C LYS A 25 8.44 26.48 4.98
N GLU A 26 9.44 26.31 4.11
CA GLU A 26 10.60 25.41 4.26
C GLU A 26 11.44 25.72 5.52
N GLY A 27 11.81 24.68 6.28
CA GLY A 27 12.81 24.81 7.36
C GLY A 27 12.78 23.75 8.47
N ASP A 28 11.64 23.15 8.79
CA ASP A 28 11.51 22.31 10.00
C ASP A 28 11.24 20.84 9.66
N CYS A 29 12.30 20.04 9.53
CA CYS A 29 12.18 18.58 9.60
C CYS A 29 13.27 18.01 10.53
N PRO A 30 12.92 17.46 11.71
CA PRO A 30 13.87 16.68 12.49
C PRO A 30 14.07 15.31 11.82
N GLU A 31 15.31 14.83 11.75
CA GLU A 31 15.65 13.52 11.19
C GLU A 31 14.94 12.37 11.95
N PRO A 32 14.34 11.39 11.25
CA PRO A 32 13.78 10.22 11.91
C PRO A 32 14.88 9.23 12.28
N LYS A 33 15.22 9.15 13.56
CA LYS A 33 15.92 7.99 14.15
C LYS A 33 14.91 6.84 14.33
N TYR A 34 15.42 5.62 14.09
CA TYR A 34 14.80 4.29 14.24
C TYR A 34 14.07 3.74 13.00
N TRP A 35 14.81 2.91 12.25
CA TRP A 35 14.27 1.89 11.36
C TRP A 35 14.81 0.52 11.78
N LEU A 36 13.91 -0.47 11.83
CA LEU A 36 14.18 -1.86 12.18
C LEU A 36 15.39 -2.40 11.40
N SER A 37 16.45 -2.79 12.13
CA SER A 37 17.67 -3.32 11.54
C SER A 37 17.49 -4.76 11.03
N GLU A 38 18.30 -5.13 10.03
CA GLU A 38 18.34 -6.41 9.31
C GLU A 38 18.36 -7.69 10.17
N HIS A 39 18.55 -7.56 11.48
CA HIS A 39 18.61 -8.69 12.40
C HIS A 39 17.26 -9.43 12.56
N LEU A 40 16.13 -8.74 12.32
CA LEU A 40 14.81 -9.34 12.48
C LEU A 40 14.43 -10.29 11.33
N PHE A 41 14.93 -10.04 10.12
CA PHE A 41 14.61 -10.86 8.93
C PHE A 41 15.38 -12.19 8.89
N LYS A 42 16.60 -12.24 9.45
CA LYS A 42 17.41 -13.48 9.51
C LYS A 42 16.77 -14.57 10.36
N LYS A 43 15.96 -14.22 11.36
CA LYS A 43 15.31 -15.17 12.27
C LYS A 43 14.00 -15.77 11.75
N LEU A 44 13.45 -15.26 10.64
CA LEU A 44 12.15 -15.70 10.09
C LEU A 44 12.25 -16.87 9.09
N ARG A 45 13.45 -17.41 8.82
CA ARG A 45 13.66 -18.48 7.82
C ARG A 45 13.54 -19.91 8.35
N GLU A 46 13.21 -20.14 9.62
CA GLU A 46 13.25 -21.51 10.21
C GLU A 46 11.94 -21.99 10.84
N ILE A 47 10.79 -21.46 10.42
CA ILE A 47 9.58 -21.54 11.24
C ILE A 47 8.51 -22.49 10.66
N THR A 48 8.02 -23.41 11.49
CA THR A 48 6.98 -24.42 11.18
C THR A 48 5.55 -23.89 11.45
N MET A 49 4.52 -24.58 10.94
CA MET A 49 3.11 -24.11 10.90
C MET A 49 2.51 -23.64 12.25
N THR A 50 3.04 -24.09 13.38
CA THR A 50 2.56 -23.70 14.72
C THR A 50 2.96 -22.26 15.09
N GLU A 51 4.12 -21.80 14.61
CA GLU A 51 4.65 -20.46 14.87
C GLU A 51 4.01 -19.39 13.95
N LEU A 52 3.33 -19.76 12.85
CA LEU A 52 2.54 -18.82 12.03
C LEU A 52 1.38 -18.19 12.82
N VAL A 53 0.78 -18.95 13.74
CA VAL A 53 -0.34 -18.49 14.59
C VAL A 53 0.16 -17.60 15.73
N GLU A 54 1.32 -17.88 16.31
CA GLU A 54 1.97 -17.00 17.29
C GLU A 54 2.53 -15.74 16.64
N ASN A 55 3.05 -15.84 15.42
CA ASN A 55 3.48 -14.68 14.63
C ASN A 55 2.31 -13.75 14.28
N ALA A 56 1.10 -14.26 14.07
CA ALA A 56 -0.09 -13.42 13.91
C ALA A 56 -0.45 -12.65 15.20
N LYS A 57 -0.22 -13.24 16.38
CA LYS A 57 -0.37 -12.54 17.67
C LYS A 57 0.75 -11.52 17.89
N LEU A 58 1.98 -11.85 17.52
CA LEU A 58 3.12 -10.93 17.57
C LEU A 58 2.97 -9.79 16.56
N LEU A 59 2.42 -10.03 15.37
CA LEU A 59 2.09 -9.00 14.40
C LEU A 59 1.00 -8.08 14.96
N ARG A 60 -0.05 -8.64 15.58
CA ARG A 60 -1.09 -7.86 16.28
C ARG A 60 -0.52 -7.04 17.44
N GLN A 61 0.42 -7.59 18.20
CA GLN A 61 1.08 -6.90 19.30
C GLN A 61 2.02 -5.80 18.80
N LYS A 62 2.78 -6.05 17.72
CA LYS A 62 3.61 -5.03 17.06
C LYS A 62 2.77 -3.97 16.33
N MET A 63 1.59 -4.32 15.82
CA MET A 63 0.60 -3.36 15.30
C MET A 63 0.02 -2.49 16.42
N ALA A 64 -0.09 -3.03 17.64
CA ALA A 64 -0.47 -2.28 18.84
C ALA A 64 0.67 -1.36 19.31
N ASP A 65 1.93 -1.83 19.29
CA ASP A 65 3.12 -1.02 19.61
C ASP A 65 3.43 0.04 18.54
N PHE A 66 3.03 -0.20 17.28
CA PHE A 66 3.02 0.81 16.21
C PHE A 66 1.97 1.89 16.47
N SER A 67 0.84 1.52 17.07
CA SER A 67 -0.22 2.46 17.46
C SER A 67 0.20 3.38 18.62
N SER A 68 0.94 2.86 19.60
CA SER A 68 1.34 3.64 20.78
C SER A 68 2.40 4.71 20.47
N ASN A 69 3.32 4.43 19.54
CA ASN A 69 4.37 5.37 19.11
C ASN A 69 3.88 6.47 18.13
N MET A 70 2.63 6.38 17.66
CA MET A 70 1.99 7.33 16.74
C MET A 70 1.21 8.43 17.50
N SER A 71 0.96 8.20 18.80
CA SER A 71 0.02 8.98 19.63
C SER A 71 0.49 10.40 20.00
N SER A 72 1.75 10.76 19.76
CA SER A 72 2.27 12.08 20.18
C SER A 72 2.02 13.20 19.17
N THR A 73 1.45 12.92 17.99
CA THR A 73 1.25 13.94 16.92
C THR A 73 -0.18 14.02 16.39
N PHE A 74 -1.09 13.14 16.81
CA PHE A 74 -2.45 13.07 16.25
C PHE A 74 -3.49 12.96 17.38
N SER A 75 -4.61 13.65 17.21
CA SER A 75 -5.79 13.49 18.06
C SER A 75 -6.53 12.24 17.60
N ASP A 76 -6.71 11.28 18.51
CA ASP A 76 -7.42 10.02 18.26
C ASP A 76 -8.91 10.20 17.89
N ASP A 77 -9.43 11.44 17.89
CA ASP A 77 -10.85 11.76 17.67
C ASP A 77 -11.21 12.03 16.19
N LEU A 78 -10.21 12.13 15.29
CA LEU A 78 -10.47 12.43 13.88
C LEU A 78 -10.48 11.15 13.02
N TRP A 79 -11.55 10.98 12.25
CA TRP A 79 -11.63 9.89 11.27
C TRP A 79 -10.68 10.11 10.07
N LEU A 80 -10.21 11.33 9.86
CA LEU A 80 -9.28 11.69 8.79
C LEU A 80 -8.08 12.44 9.38
N ASN A 81 -6.92 11.76 9.39
CA ASN A 81 -5.66 12.26 9.92
C ASN A 81 -4.69 12.45 8.76
N ILE A 82 -4.67 13.65 8.18
CA ILE A 82 -3.75 14.02 7.11
C ILE A 82 -2.82 15.09 7.64
N ALA A 83 -1.52 14.87 7.51
CA ALA A 83 -0.52 15.87 7.86
C ALA A 83 -0.73 17.18 7.07
N PRO A 84 -0.61 18.37 7.71
CA PRO A 84 -0.80 19.65 7.02
C PRO A 84 0.12 19.92 5.83
N SER A 85 1.25 19.22 5.74
CA SER A 85 2.19 19.35 4.61
C SER A 85 1.80 18.54 3.37
N CYS A 86 0.70 17.80 3.42
CA CYS A 86 0.23 17.03 2.27
C CYS A 86 -0.38 17.93 1.19
N VAL A 87 -0.12 17.58 -0.07
CA VAL A 87 -0.80 18.14 -1.23
C VAL A 87 -1.91 17.18 -1.64
N ILE A 88 -3.15 17.65 -1.62
CA ILE A 88 -4.32 16.89 -2.09
C ILE A 88 -4.88 17.64 -3.29
N GLU A 89 -4.89 16.99 -4.45
CA GLU A 89 -5.47 17.58 -5.65
C GLU A 89 -7.00 17.40 -5.72
N HIS A 90 -7.61 17.96 -6.76
CA HIS A 90 -9.06 17.98 -6.91
C HIS A 90 -9.65 16.57 -7.11
N GLY A 91 -10.85 16.35 -6.59
CA GLY A 91 -11.59 15.10 -6.81
C GLY A 91 -11.02 13.88 -6.10
N VAL A 92 -10.10 14.08 -5.14
CA VAL A 92 -9.69 13.01 -4.21
C VAL A 92 -10.85 12.69 -3.27
N VAL A 93 -11.13 11.41 -3.06
CA VAL A 93 -12.21 10.93 -2.20
C VAL A 93 -11.63 10.14 -1.02
N PHE A 94 -12.01 10.51 0.20
CA PHE A 94 -11.66 9.78 1.42
C PHE A 94 -12.90 9.12 2.03
N GLY A 95 -12.71 7.96 2.68
CA GLY A 95 -13.73 7.36 3.53
C GLY A 95 -14.81 6.58 2.79
N ASN A 96 -14.47 5.96 1.65
CA ASN A 96 -15.38 5.04 0.97
C ASN A 96 -15.37 3.66 1.67
N THR A 97 -16.54 3.02 1.91
CA THR A 97 -16.60 1.59 2.28
C THR A 97 -18.00 0.97 2.30
N ASN A 98 -18.07 -0.36 2.14
CA ASN A 98 -19.15 -1.26 2.57
C ASN A 98 -18.71 -2.18 3.74
N TYR A 99 -17.53 -1.92 4.34
CA TYR A 99 -16.82 -2.83 5.24
C TYR A 99 -17.19 -2.62 6.71
N LYS A 100 -17.51 -3.71 7.42
CA LYS A 100 -18.00 -3.71 8.82
C LYS A 100 -16.92 -3.54 9.91
N LYS A 101 -15.68 -3.16 9.56
CA LYS A 101 -14.65 -2.88 10.59
C LYS A 101 -14.99 -1.58 11.34
N SER A 102 -14.76 -1.56 12.65
CA SER A 102 -15.07 -0.45 13.55
C SER A 102 -14.19 0.78 13.35
N ASP A 103 -12.94 0.56 12.91
CA ASP A 103 -11.98 1.63 12.69
C ASP A 103 -12.24 2.31 11.33
N LYS A 104 -12.72 3.55 11.39
CA LYS A 104 -12.97 4.43 10.25
C LYS A 104 -11.88 5.50 10.12
N SER A 105 -10.73 5.33 10.75
CA SER A 105 -9.63 6.27 10.61
C SER A 105 -8.91 6.10 9.27
N ILE A 106 -8.46 7.21 8.68
CA ILE A 106 -7.49 7.25 7.60
C ILE A 106 -6.29 8.04 8.10
N PHE A 107 -5.09 7.54 7.83
CA PHE A 107 -3.85 8.19 8.18
C PHE A 107 -2.98 8.44 6.95
N VAL A 108 -2.49 9.67 6.79
CA VAL A 108 -1.52 10.05 5.77
C VAL A 108 -0.41 10.88 6.42
N GLY A 109 0.81 10.36 6.36
CA GLY A 109 2.00 11.00 6.91
C GLY A 109 2.45 12.25 6.14
N ASN A 110 3.45 12.94 6.67
CA ASN A 110 3.94 14.22 6.15
C ASN A 110 4.36 14.15 4.68
N ASN A 111 4.15 15.25 3.96
CA ASN A 111 4.65 15.48 2.60
C ASN A 111 4.09 14.49 1.57
N ALA A 112 2.88 13.98 1.81
CA ALA A 112 2.22 13.17 0.81
C ALA A 112 1.71 14.02 -0.36
N ILE A 113 1.71 13.47 -1.56
CA ILE A 113 1.11 14.07 -2.75
C ILE A 113 0.05 13.10 -3.25
N ILE A 114 -1.22 13.50 -3.18
CA ILE A 114 -2.36 12.70 -3.59
C ILE A 114 -2.99 13.36 -4.81
N ARG A 115 -2.71 12.80 -5.99
CA ARG A 115 -3.17 13.39 -7.25
C ARG A 115 -4.64 13.08 -7.55
N SER A 116 -5.15 13.86 -8.49
CA SER A 116 -6.58 14.02 -8.79
C SER A 116 -7.28 12.69 -9.07
N GLY A 117 -8.53 12.57 -8.59
CA GLY A 117 -9.39 11.40 -8.81
C GLY A 117 -9.04 10.15 -7.98
N THR A 118 -8.04 10.23 -7.10
CA THR A 118 -7.65 9.13 -6.21
C THR A 118 -8.71 8.88 -5.13
N VAL A 119 -8.99 7.60 -4.84
CA VAL A 119 -9.96 7.19 -3.80
C VAL A 119 -9.25 6.38 -2.72
N ILE A 120 -9.38 6.82 -1.46
CA ILE A 120 -8.77 6.19 -0.29
C ILE A 120 -9.85 5.76 0.70
N TYR A 121 -9.91 4.45 0.97
CA TYR A 121 -10.91 3.83 1.84
C TYR A 121 -10.49 3.89 3.30
N TYR A 122 -11.46 3.69 4.20
CA TYR A 122 -11.24 3.65 5.64
C TYR A 122 -10.21 2.60 6.09
N ASN A 123 -9.62 2.84 7.26
CA ASN A 123 -8.58 2.01 7.85
C ASN A 123 -7.37 1.87 6.93
N THR A 124 -7.04 2.92 6.18
CA THR A 124 -5.81 3.01 5.39
C THR A 124 -4.79 3.81 6.18
N LYS A 125 -3.53 3.34 6.20
CA LYS A 125 -2.41 4.12 6.74
C LYS A 125 -1.32 4.24 5.68
N ALA A 126 -0.95 5.47 5.33
CA ALA A 126 0.16 5.79 4.46
C ALA A 126 1.22 6.61 5.21
N GLY A 127 2.48 6.25 5.04
CA GLY A 127 3.62 6.94 5.65
C GLY A 127 3.90 8.33 5.08
N CYS A 128 5.00 8.91 5.53
CA CYS A 128 5.59 10.14 5.01
C CYS A 128 6.13 9.95 3.58
N ASN A 129 6.13 11.03 2.82
CA ASN A 129 6.58 11.06 1.43
C ASN A 129 5.85 10.02 0.56
N PHE A 130 4.56 9.81 0.85
CA PHE A 130 3.68 8.99 0.04
C PHE A 130 3.19 9.80 -1.17
N ASP A 131 3.60 9.40 -2.38
CA ASP A 131 3.20 10.06 -3.61
C ASP A 131 2.36 9.09 -4.45
N CYS A 132 1.16 9.50 -4.86
CA CYS A 132 0.34 8.72 -5.78
C CYS A 132 -0.09 9.52 -7.01
N GLY A 133 -0.14 8.81 -8.14
CA GLY A 133 -0.62 9.30 -9.42
C GLY A 133 -2.13 9.56 -9.45
N HIS A 134 -2.64 9.92 -10.63
CA HIS A 134 -4.07 10.18 -10.82
C HIS A 134 -4.88 8.88 -10.76
N ASN A 135 -6.12 8.96 -10.29
CA ASN A 135 -7.09 7.86 -10.33
C ASN A 135 -6.59 6.56 -9.66
N VAL A 136 -5.81 6.68 -8.59
CA VAL A 136 -5.38 5.52 -7.78
C VAL A 136 -6.53 5.08 -6.88
N LEU A 137 -6.69 3.77 -6.71
CA LEU A 137 -7.64 3.19 -5.76
C LEU A 137 -6.88 2.53 -4.62
N ILE A 138 -7.15 2.95 -3.39
CA ILE A 138 -6.57 2.35 -2.17
C ILE A 138 -7.71 1.89 -1.28
N ARG A 139 -7.83 0.58 -1.15
CA ARG A 139 -8.90 -0.06 -0.39
C ARG A 139 -8.56 -0.24 1.08
N GLU A 140 -9.60 -0.60 1.82
CA GLU A 140 -9.62 -0.64 3.27
C GLU A 140 -8.59 -1.58 3.89
N GLY A 141 -8.07 -1.21 5.06
CA GLY A 141 -7.11 -2.03 5.81
C GLY A 141 -5.68 -1.98 5.30
N SER A 142 -5.42 -1.31 4.18
CA SER A 142 -4.09 -1.29 3.57
C SER A 142 -3.09 -0.43 4.36
N ARG A 143 -1.82 -0.83 4.28
CA ARG A 143 -0.68 -0.22 4.97
C ARG A 143 0.40 0.09 3.94
N ILE A 144 0.79 1.34 3.85
CA ILE A 144 1.78 1.85 2.90
C ILE A 144 2.88 2.54 3.70
N GLY A 145 4.12 2.11 3.49
CA GLY A 145 5.31 2.62 4.16
C GLY A 145 5.68 4.05 3.76
N ASN A 146 6.92 4.42 4.09
CA ASN A 146 7.51 5.71 3.79
C ASN A 146 8.20 5.70 2.41
N ASN A 147 8.26 6.86 1.76
CA ASN A 147 8.91 7.04 0.45
C ASN A 147 8.36 6.08 -0.63
N VAL A 148 7.03 6.01 -0.73
CA VAL A 148 6.35 5.13 -1.68
C VAL A 148 5.78 5.96 -2.82
N TYR A 149 6.06 5.56 -4.06
CA TYR A 149 5.42 6.10 -5.25
C TYR A 149 4.44 5.08 -5.85
N VAL A 150 3.18 5.48 -6.02
CA VAL A 150 2.13 4.68 -6.65
C VAL A 150 1.75 5.31 -7.98
N TYR A 151 1.93 4.58 -9.08
CA TYR A 151 1.61 5.09 -10.42
C TYR A 151 0.10 5.31 -10.62
N SER A 152 -0.24 6.24 -11.53
CA SER A 152 -1.62 6.54 -11.90
C SER A 152 -2.40 5.29 -12.32
N GLY A 153 -3.65 5.16 -11.87
CA GLY A 153 -4.53 4.03 -12.19
C GLY A 153 -4.24 2.74 -11.43
N THR A 154 -3.24 2.72 -10.54
CA THR A 154 -2.94 1.54 -9.71
C THR A 154 -4.09 1.21 -8.77
N GLN A 155 -4.35 -0.08 -8.59
CA GLN A 155 -5.35 -0.59 -7.67
C GLN A 155 -4.69 -1.36 -6.53
N ILE A 156 -4.74 -0.77 -5.34
CA ILE A 156 -4.30 -1.38 -4.07
C ILE A 156 -5.56 -1.90 -3.38
N ASN A 157 -5.77 -3.22 -3.39
CA ASN A 157 -6.97 -3.83 -2.81
C ASN A 157 -6.89 -3.97 -1.29
N ARG A 158 -7.80 -4.75 -0.68
CA ARG A 158 -7.99 -4.77 0.79
C ARG A 158 -6.80 -5.36 1.50
N ASP A 159 -6.49 -4.82 2.68
CA ASP A 159 -5.49 -5.35 3.60
C ASP A 159 -4.11 -5.59 2.93
N VAL A 160 -3.77 -4.81 1.88
CA VAL A 160 -2.47 -4.88 1.19
C VAL A 160 -1.40 -4.19 2.03
N ILE A 161 -0.20 -4.78 2.06
CA ILE A 161 0.95 -4.22 2.76
C ILE A 161 2.01 -3.85 1.72
N ILE A 162 2.44 -2.59 1.72
CA ILE A 162 3.56 -2.07 0.92
C ILE A 162 4.59 -1.49 1.89
N GLY A 163 5.82 -1.99 1.84
CA GLY A 163 6.95 -1.50 2.63
C GLY A 163 7.49 -0.17 2.13
N ASP A 164 8.65 0.21 2.64
CA ASP A 164 9.27 1.51 2.38
C ASP A 164 10.06 1.51 1.06
N ASN A 165 10.30 2.71 0.53
CA ASN A 165 11.13 2.92 -0.66
C ASN A 165 10.65 2.12 -1.88
N CYS A 166 9.33 1.96 -2.01
CA CYS A 166 8.72 1.18 -3.09
C CYS A 166 8.23 2.06 -4.22
N ILE A 167 8.27 1.52 -5.43
CA ILE A 167 7.59 2.08 -6.60
C ILE A 167 6.65 1.00 -7.12
N VAL A 168 5.35 1.27 -7.14
CA VAL A 168 4.35 0.26 -7.50
C VAL A 168 3.40 0.76 -8.59
N SER A 169 3.03 -0.16 -9.48
CA SER A 169 2.03 0.00 -10.52
C SER A 169 1.34 -1.33 -10.80
N GLY A 170 0.07 -1.28 -11.19
CA GLY A 170 -0.73 -2.45 -11.59
C GLY A 170 -1.87 -2.79 -10.63
N TYR A 171 -2.23 -4.07 -10.56
CA TYR A 171 -3.28 -4.58 -9.67
C TYR A 171 -2.67 -5.36 -8.50
N LEU A 172 -2.85 -4.91 -7.26
CA LEU A 172 -2.42 -5.62 -6.06
C LEU A 172 -3.63 -6.27 -5.40
N GLY A 173 -3.74 -7.59 -5.45
CA GLY A 173 -4.83 -8.39 -4.88
C GLY A 173 -4.96 -8.28 -3.35
N ASN A 174 -6.07 -8.76 -2.81
CA ASN A 174 -6.37 -8.63 -1.37
C ASN A 174 -5.31 -9.33 -0.52
N GLY A 175 -4.74 -8.65 0.47
CA GLY A 175 -3.75 -9.25 1.38
C GLY A 175 -2.37 -9.47 0.77
N SER A 176 -2.12 -9.01 -0.47
CA SER A 176 -0.79 -9.07 -1.06
C SER A 176 0.23 -8.28 -0.23
N VAL A 177 1.46 -8.78 -0.20
CA VAL A 177 2.57 -8.16 0.52
C VAL A 177 3.67 -7.79 -0.47
N VAL A 178 4.05 -6.52 -0.45
CA VAL A 178 5.20 -5.96 -1.17
C VAL A 178 6.17 -5.44 -0.12
N GLU A 179 7.29 -6.12 0.09
CA GLU A 179 8.30 -5.69 1.06
C GLU A 179 9.09 -4.47 0.57
N SER A 180 9.96 -3.91 1.43
CA SER A 180 10.68 -2.67 1.14
C SER A 180 11.65 -2.78 -0.04
N ASN A 181 11.96 -1.63 -0.64
CA ASN A 181 12.88 -1.48 -1.78
C ASN A 181 12.44 -2.22 -3.06
N VAL A 182 11.15 -2.54 -3.19
CA VAL A 182 10.60 -3.21 -4.38
C VAL A 182 10.21 -2.21 -5.46
N LYS A 183 10.51 -2.56 -6.71
CA LYS A 183 9.99 -1.87 -7.91
C LYS A 183 9.09 -2.83 -8.67
N MET A 184 7.79 -2.59 -8.64
CA MET A 184 6.79 -3.50 -9.18
C MET A 184 5.88 -2.79 -10.19
N PHE A 185 5.73 -3.39 -11.37
CA PHE A 185 4.92 -2.84 -12.47
C PHE A 185 3.95 -3.87 -13.06
N GLY A 186 3.47 -4.81 -12.24
CA GLY A 186 2.67 -5.96 -12.67
C GLY A 186 1.43 -6.19 -11.80
N ASP A 187 0.79 -7.35 -11.98
CA ASP A 187 -0.41 -7.74 -11.25
C ASP A 187 -0.13 -8.88 -10.26
N LEU A 188 -0.58 -8.71 -9.01
CA LEU A 188 -0.65 -9.74 -7.98
C LEU A 188 -2.08 -10.25 -7.92
N ILE A 189 -2.31 -11.47 -8.40
CA ILE A 189 -3.66 -12.01 -8.58
C ILE A 189 -3.75 -13.33 -7.85
N HIS A 190 -4.84 -13.54 -7.12
CA HIS A 190 -5.17 -14.78 -6.45
C HIS A 190 -6.68 -14.85 -6.28
N LYS A 191 -7.20 -16.05 -6.04
CA LYS A 191 -8.60 -16.26 -5.69
C LYS A 191 -8.84 -15.80 -4.26
N TYR A 192 -9.91 -15.07 -4.03
CA TYR A 192 -10.30 -14.67 -2.69
C TYR A 192 -11.79 -14.91 -2.47
N GLU A 193 -12.11 -15.17 -1.21
CA GLU A 193 -13.48 -15.40 -0.77
C GLU A 193 -14.31 -14.13 -0.92
N ASN A 194 -15.52 -14.29 -1.45
CA ASN A 194 -16.53 -13.26 -1.58
C ASN A 194 -17.94 -13.90 -1.64
N GLN A 195 -18.98 -13.07 -1.77
CA GLN A 195 -20.38 -13.52 -1.80
C GLN A 195 -20.72 -14.48 -2.97
N TYR A 196 -19.85 -14.62 -3.96
CA TYR A 196 -19.99 -15.50 -5.12
C TYR A 196 -19.00 -16.68 -5.13
N SER A 197 -17.99 -16.69 -4.26
CA SER A 197 -16.93 -17.70 -4.26
C SER A 197 -16.37 -17.91 -2.86
N SER A 198 -16.37 -19.16 -2.39
CA SER A 198 -15.71 -19.56 -1.13
C SER A 198 -14.24 -19.97 -1.32
N GLN A 199 -13.67 -19.83 -2.52
CA GLN A 199 -12.27 -20.21 -2.78
C GLN A 199 -11.32 -19.22 -2.10
N HIS A 200 -10.52 -19.73 -1.17
CA HIS A 200 -9.45 -19.00 -0.53
C HIS A 200 -8.11 -19.47 -1.09
N GLU A 201 -7.36 -18.55 -1.71
CA GLU A 201 -5.99 -18.76 -2.14
C GLU A 201 -5.10 -17.72 -1.43
N PRO A 202 -3.92 -18.13 -0.91
CA PRO A 202 -3.00 -17.18 -0.30
C PRO A 202 -2.62 -16.08 -1.30
N ALA A 203 -2.40 -14.87 -0.80
CA ALA A 203 -2.00 -13.74 -1.64
C ALA A 203 -0.52 -13.81 -2.01
N PRO A 204 -0.11 -13.25 -3.18
CA PRO A 204 1.29 -13.14 -3.54
C PRO A 204 2.13 -12.34 -2.53
N VAL A 205 3.39 -12.75 -2.37
CA VAL A 205 4.39 -12.04 -1.55
C VAL A 205 5.60 -11.68 -2.40
N ILE A 206 5.92 -10.40 -2.48
CA ILE A 206 7.10 -9.88 -3.17
C ILE A 206 8.14 -9.48 -2.13
N LYS A 207 9.25 -10.22 -2.09
CA LYS A 207 10.32 -9.99 -1.12
C LYS A 207 11.18 -8.79 -1.47
N SER A 208 11.87 -8.30 -0.44
CA SER A 208 12.66 -7.06 -0.47
C SER A 208 13.62 -7.00 -1.67
N GLY A 209 13.72 -5.82 -2.29
CA GLY A 209 14.63 -5.56 -3.41
C GLY A 209 14.25 -6.21 -4.75
N ALA A 210 13.18 -7.03 -4.79
CA ALA A 210 12.74 -7.65 -6.03
C ALA A 210 12.24 -6.62 -7.06
N PHE A 211 12.36 -6.99 -8.33
CA PHE A 211 11.84 -6.24 -9.47
C PHE A 211 10.77 -7.04 -10.20
N VAL A 212 9.61 -6.43 -10.43
CA VAL A 212 8.53 -7.01 -11.24
C VAL A 212 8.32 -6.14 -12.47
N GLY A 213 8.65 -6.68 -13.65
CA GLY A 213 8.56 -5.96 -14.91
C GLY A 213 7.13 -5.62 -15.33
N TRP A 214 7.03 -4.64 -16.23
CA TRP A 214 5.74 -4.15 -16.74
C TRP A 214 4.88 -5.27 -17.31
N GLY A 215 3.62 -5.33 -16.86
CA GLY A 215 2.63 -6.29 -17.35
C GLY A 215 2.86 -7.75 -16.92
N ALA A 216 3.83 -8.02 -16.03
CA ALA A 216 3.98 -9.35 -15.44
C ALA A 216 2.79 -9.69 -14.54
N LYS A 217 2.48 -10.99 -14.40
CA LYS A 217 1.42 -11.49 -13.52
C LYS A 217 2.00 -12.51 -12.55
N VAL A 218 1.79 -12.31 -11.25
CA VAL A 218 2.13 -13.24 -10.18
C VAL A 218 0.84 -13.84 -9.65
N ILE A 219 0.70 -15.16 -9.79
CA ILE A 219 -0.57 -15.86 -9.60
C ILE A 219 -0.52 -16.72 -8.34
N GLY A 220 -1.50 -16.53 -7.45
CA GLY A 220 -1.74 -17.33 -6.26
C GLY A 220 -0.78 -17.00 -5.12
N GLY A 221 -0.57 -17.98 -4.21
CA GLY A 221 0.30 -17.83 -3.04
C GLY A 221 1.80 -17.77 -3.34
N VAL A 222 2.18 -17.35 -4.55
CA VAL A 222 3.56 -17.34 -5.03
C VAL A 222 4.39 -16.32 -4.26
N VAL A 223 5.58 -16.75 -3.87
CA VAL A 223 6.60 -15.92 -3.26
C VAL A 223 7.69 -15.59 -4.28
N ILE A 224 7.91 -14.30 -4.52
CA ILE A 224 9.05 -13.80 -5.30
C ILE A 224 10.18 -13.48 -4.33
N GLY A 225 11.30 -14.21 -4.44
CA GLY A 225 12.45 -14.10 -3.55
C GLY A 225 13.17 -12.75 -3.61
N GLU A 226 13.99 -12.49 -2.57
CA GLU A 226 14.75 -11.25 -2.41
C GLU A 226 15.60 -10.98 -3.66
N ASN A 227 15.62 -9.73 -4.13
CA ASN A 227 16.37 -9.31 -5.33
C ASN A 227 16.08 -10.11 -6.62
N ALA A 228 15.01 -10.91 -6.66
CA ALA A 228 14.60 -11.61 -7.88
C ALA A 228 14.10 -10.62 -8.94
N THR A 229 14.21 -10.99 -10.21
CA THR A 229 13.78 -10.17 -11.34
C THR A 229 12.74 -10.94 -12.16
N ILE A 230 11.52 -10.39 -12.24
CA ILE A 230 10.48 -10.90 -13.12
C ILE A 230 10.49 -10.09 -14.40
N GLY A 231 10.71 -10.74 -15.54
CA GLY A 231 10.68 -10.09 -16.84
C GLY A 231 9.31 -9.49 -17.16
N ALA A 232 9.31 -8.45 -18.01
CA ALA A 232 8.08 -7.85 -18.50
C ALA A 232 7.18 -8.91 -19.17
N GLY A 233 5.87 -8.83 -18.93
CA GLY A 233 4.87 -9.76 -19.47
C GLY A 233 4.96 -11.21 -18.99
N ALA A 234 5.85 -11.55 -18.04
CA ALA A 234 5.98 -12.92 -17.56
C ALA A 234 4.77 -13.35 -16.71
N VAL A 235 4.43 -14.64 -16.75
CA VAL A 235 3.35 -15.21 -15.92
C VAL A 235 3.94 -16.20 -14.92
N VAL A 236 4.04 -15.77 -13.66
CA VAL A 236 4.65 -16.52 -12.58
C VAL A 236 3.58 -17.33 -11.84
N VAL A 237 3.73 -18.65 -11.86
CA VAL A 237 2.80 -19.62 -11.27
C VAL A 237 3.48 -20.53 -10.23
N SER A 238 4.71 -20.21 -9.85
CA SER A 238 5.50 -20.95 -8.87
C SER A 238 6.52 -20.00 -8.23
N ASP A 239 6.93 -20.29 -7.00
CA ASP A 239 7.90 -19.49 -6.28
C ASP A 239 9.18 -19.25 -7.07
N VAL A 240 9.74 -18.05 -6.90
CA VAL A 240 11.00 -17.63 -7.53
C VAL A 240 12.06 -17.50 -6.45
N LEU A 241 13.17 -18.20 -6.62
CA LEU A 241 14.29 -18.12 -5.69
C LEU A 241 14.90 -16.71 -5.66
N PRO A 242 15.53 -16.30 -4.54
CA PRO A 242 16.28 -15.06 -4.47
C PRO A 242 17.29 -14.90 -5.61
N GLU A 243 17.55 -13.65 -6.02
CA GLU A 243 18.53 -13.26 -7.06
C GLU A 243 18.32 -13.94 -8.43
N THR A 244 17.17 -14.59 -8.63
CA THR A 244 16.85 -15.30 -9.86
C THR A 244 16.10 -14.39 -10.82
N THR A 245 16.45 -14.44 -12.10
CA THR A 245 15.66 -13.82 -13.16
C THR A 245 14.76 -14.86 -13.81
N VAL A 246 13.46 -14.61 -13.91
CA VAL A 246 12.51 -15.45 -14.64
C VAL A 246 11.81 -14.66 -15.75
N VAL A 247 11.51 -15.32 -16.87
CA VAL A 247 10.84 -14.72 -18.03
C VAL A 247 9.88 -15.72 -18.67
N GLY A 248 8.91 -15.22 -19.45
CA GLY A 248 8.02 -16.05 -20.29
C GLY A 248 6.68 -16.44 -19.67
N VAL A 249 5.91 -17.23 -20.43
CA VAL A 249 4.58 -17.72 -20.07
C VAL A 249 4.52 -19.24 -20.30
N PRO A 250 4.49 -20.08 -19.24
CA PRO A 250 4.76 -19.71 -17.85
C PRO A 250 6.21 -19.27 -17.64
N ALA A 251 6.46 -18.48 -16.60
CA ALA A 251 7.78 -17.96 -16.29
C ALA A 251 8.76 -19.09 -15.95
N ARG A 252 9.98 -18.99 -16.47
CA ARG A 252 11.08 -19.94 -16.25
C ARG A 252 12.37 -19.20 -15.94
N PRO A 253 13.26 -19.77 -15.10
CA PRO A 253 14.58 -19.20 -14.85
C PRO A 253 15.34 -18.97 -16.16
N MET A 254 15.82 -17.75 -16.32
CA MET A 254 16.67 -17.36 -17.44
C MET A 254 18.10 -17.79 -17.13
N LYS A 255 18.70 -18.62 -18.00
CA LYS A 255 20.14 -18.82 -17.96
C LYS A 255 20.81 -17.52 -18.38
N ARG A 256 21.67 -16.96 -17.53
CA ARG A 256 22.57 -15.88 -17.96
C ARG A 256 23.44 -16.45 -19.08
N LEU A 257 23.18 -16.02 -20.31
CA LEU A 257 24.19 -16.15 -21.37
C LEU A 257 25.34 -15.24 -20.92
N GLY A 258 26.52 -15.82 -20.70
CA GLY A 258 27.69 -15.08 -20.26
C GLY A 258 27.87 -13.84 -21.12
N LYS A 259 28.02 -12.68 -20.48
CA LYS A 259 28.46 -11.46 -21.16
C LYS A 259 29.93 -11.58 -21.50
#